data_AF-A0A536GSI2-F1
#
_entry.id   AF-A0A536GSI2-F1
#
_cell.length_a   1.000
_cell.length_b   1.000
_cell.length_c   1.000
_cell.angle_alpha   90.00
_cell.angle_beta   90.00
_cell.angle_gamma   90.00
#
_symmetry.space_group_name_H-M   'P 1'
#
loop_
_entity.id
_entity.type
_entity.pdbx_description
1 polymer ?
#
loop_
_entity_poly.entity_id
_entity_poly.type
_entity_poly.pdbx_seq_one_letter_code
_entity_poly.pdbx_strand_id
1 'polypeptide(L)' 'MKTAYITAAHPQDVAREVEHQLALGCRSFILRPVAHGGMLDRQLDQERLGAARYAAGVQSEVVLESGVPAAAR' A
#
# COMPACT_ATOMS: atom_id res chain seq x y z
N MET A 1 10.74 12.53 -7.59
CA MET A 1 10.74 11.25 -6.85
C MET A 1 9.94 10.23 -7.65
N LYS A 2 10.39 8.96 -7.69
CA LYS A 2 9.66 7.88 -8.39
C LYS A 2 8.65 7.25 -7.42
N THR A 3 7.41 7.11 -7.87
CA THR A 3 6.31 6.53 -7.12
C THR A 3 6.01 5.12 -7.64
N ALA A 4 5.81 4.17 -6.73
CA ALA A 4 5.40 2.81 -7.05
C ALA A 4 3.97 2.54 -6.57
N TYR A 5 3.18 1.83 -7.38
CA TYR A 5 1.85 1.36 -7.02
C TYR A 5 1.92 -0.08 -6.57
N ILE A 6 1.42 -0.35 -5.36
CA ILE A 6 1.46 -1.68 -4.74
C ILE A 6 0.07 -2.29 -4.77
N THR A 7 -0.08 -3.41 -5.49
CA THR A 7 -1.35 -4.13 -5.67
C THR A 7 -1.35 -5.51 -5.01
N ALA A 8 -0.21 -5.96 -4.48
CA ALA A 8 -0.10 -7.24 -3.78
C ALA A 8 -1.11 -7.32 -2.61
N ALA A 9 -1.77 -8.47 -2.47
CA ALA A 9 -2.85 -8.64 -1.50
C ALA A 9 -2.37 -9.10 -0.12
N HIS A 10 -1.33 -9.92 -0.06
CA HIS A 10 -0.80 -10.42 1.21
C HIS A 10 0.27 -9.47 1.77
N PRO A 11 0.26 -9.19 3.10
CA PRO A 11 1.23 -8.29 3.72
C PRO A 11 2.70 -8.67 3.45
N GLN A 12 3.02 -9.96 3.38
CA GLN A 12 4.38 -10.43 3.10
C GLN A 12 4.83 -10.10 1.67
N ASP A 13 3.93 -10.23 0.70
CA ASP A 13 4.21 -9.90 -0.69
C ASP A 13 4.28 -8.37 -0.89
N VAL A 14 3.48 -7.62 -0.13
CA VAL A 14 3.58 -6.15 -0.07
C VAL A 14 4.97 -5.70 0.40
N ALA A 15 5.49 -6.29 1.48
CA ALA A 15 6.82 -5.96 1.98
C ALA A 15 7.91 -6.24 0.93
N ARG A 16 7.87 -7.43 0.31
CA ARG A 16 8.82 -7.82 -0.74
C ARG A 16 8.81 -6.88 -1.95
N GLU A 17 7.62 -6.51 -2.42
CA GLU A 17 7.48 -5.59 -3.55
C GLU A 17 8.01 -4.20 -3.19
N VAL A 18 7.74 -3.71 -1.98
CA VAL A 18 8.26 -2.41 -1.51
C VAL A 18 9.79 -2.42 -1.44
N GLU A 19 10.41 -3.47 -0.89
CA GLU A 19 11.87 -3.65 -0.86
C GLU A 19 12.47 -3.65 -2.27
N HIS A 20 11.83 -4.38 -3.20
CA HIS A 20 12.26 -4.42 -4.58
C HIS A 20 12.22 -3.03 -5.23
N GLN A 21 11.12 -2.31 -5.08
CA GLN A 21 10.95 -0.96 -5.63
C GLN A 21 11.86 0.08 -4.96
N LEU A 22 12.15 -0.07 -3.65
CA LEU A 22 13.16 0.72 -2.95
C LEU A 22 14.54 0.56 -3.59
N ALA A 23 14.94 -0.67 -3.91
CA ALA A 23 16.20 -0.97 -4.58
C ALA A 23 16.26 -0.36 -5.99
N LEU A 24 15.11 -0.19 -6.65
CA LEU A 24 14.95 0.52 -7.93
C LEU A 24 14.88 2.06 -7.79
N GLY A 25 15.03 2.60 -6.58
CA GLY A 25 15.07 4.05 -6.32
C GLY A 25 13.71 4.71 -6.08
N CYS A 26 12.62 3.93 -5.96
CA CYS A 26 11.33 4.47 -5.53
C CYS A 26 11.41 4.91 -4.06
N ARG A 27 10.71 6.00 -3.72
CA ARG A 27 10.66 6.56 -2.34
C ARG A 27 9.25 6.97 -1.92
N SER A 28 8.27 6.79 -2.81
CA SER A 28 6.85 7.03 -2.56
C SER A 28 6.08 5.80 -3.02
N PHE A 29 5.16 5.32 -2.18
CA PHE A 29 4.43 4.07 -2.37
C PHE A 29 2.94 4.30 -2.15
N ILE A 30 2.13 3.92 -3.13
CA ILE A 30 0.68 4.02 -3.08
C ILE A 30 0.11 2.60 -3.07
N LEU A 31 -0.52 2.20 -1.97
CA LEU A 31 -1.24 0.94 -1.88
C LEU A 31 -2.63 1.12 -2.45
N ARG A 32 -2.99 0.29 -3.43
CA ARG A 32 -4.37 0.22 -3.89
C ARG A 32 -5.20 -0.65 -2.94
N PRO A 33 -6.42 -0.25 -2.57
CA PRO A 33 -7.33 -1.09 -1.80
C PRO A 33 -7.54 -2.42 -2.52
N VAL A 34 -7.49 -3.53 -1.79
CA VAL A 34 -7.79 -4.85 -2.39
C VAL A 34 -9.27 -5.18 -2.40
N ALA A 35 -10.10 -4.42 -1.70
CA ALA A 35 -11.52 -4.76 -1.64
C ALA A 35 -12.49 -3.58 -1.44
N HIS A 36 -13.76 -3.89 -1.70
CA HIS A 36 -14.83 -2.98 -2.05
C HIS A 36 -15.58 -2.40 -0.84
N GLY A 37 -14.93 -2.32 0.33
CA GLY A 37 -15.43 -1.55 1.47
C GLY A 37 -16.00 -2.36 2.65
N GLY A 38 -15.76 -3.67 2.74
CA GLY A 38 -16.10 -4.45 3.93
C GLY A 38 -15.20 -4.15 5.14
N MET A 39 -15.64 -4.54 6.35
CA MET A 39 -14.83 -4.34 7.57
C MET A 39 -13.54 -5.17 7.56
N LEU A 40 -13.62 -6.42 7.10
CA LEU A 40 -12.45 -7.32 6.95
C LEU A 40 -11.46 -6.76 5.90
N ASP A 41 -12.00 -6.16 4.85
CA ASP A 41 -11.20 -5.55 3.78
C ASP A 41 -10.39 -4.36 4.29
N ARG A 42 -11.01 -3.51 5.11
CA ARG A 42 -10.31 -2.39 5.76
C ARG A 42 -9.19 -2.88 6.67
N GLN A 43 -9.43 -3.96 7.42
CA GLN A 43 -8.41 -4.54 8.29
C GLN A 43 -7.23 -5.05 7.45
N LEU A 44 -7.49 -5.77 6.37
CA LEU A 44 -6.46 -6.25 5.45
C LEU A 44 -5.68 -5.08 4.82
N ASP A 45 -6.36 -4.01 4.40
CA ASP A 45 -5.69 -2.81 3.87
C ASP A 45 -4.80 -2.12 4.91
N GLN A 46 -5.19 -2.11 6.19
CA GLN A 46 -4.33 -1.61 7.27
C GLN A 46 -3.13 -2.51 7.54
N GLU A 47 -3.30 -3.84 7.53
CA GLU A 47 -2.19 -4.79 7.67
C GLU A 47 -1.16 -4.63 6.54
N ARG A 48 -1.64 -4.50 5.29
CA ARG A 48 -0.81 -4.21 4.12
C ARG A 48 -0.08 -2.87 4.27
N LEU A 49 -0.78 -1.82 4.72
CA LEU A 49 -0.18 -0.51 4.97
C LEU A 49 0.92 -0.56 6.04
N GLY A 50 0.71 -1.35 7.10
CA GLY A 50 1.71 -1.59 8.14
C GLY A 50 2.96 -2.27 7.58
N ALA A 51 2.78 -3.35 6.83
CA ALA A 51 3.89 -4.08 6.20
C ALA A 51 4.68 -3.20 5.21
N ALA A 52 3.99 -2.41 4.39
CA ALA A 52 4.63 -1.48 3.47
C ALA A 52 5.45 -0.41 4.21
N ARG A 53 4.91 0.20 5.27
CA ARG A 53 5.65 1.20 6.08
C ARG A 53 6.87 0.61 6.75
N TYR A 54 6.75 -0.61 7.26
CA TYR A 54 7.87 -1.31 7.87
C TYR A 54 9.00 -1.55 6.85
N ALA A 55 8.67 -2.09 5.68
CA ALA A 55 9.62 -2.34 4.60
C ALA A 55 10.21 -1.06 4.00
N ALA A 56 9.41 0.00 3.84
CA ALA A 56 9.83 1.24 3.18
C ALA A 56 10.80 2.08 4.03
N GLY A 57 10.78 1.91 5.36
CA GLY A 57 11.54 2.69 6.32
C GLY A 57 11.06 4.14 6.46
N VAL A 58 11.63 4.86 7.42
CA VAL A 58 11.20 6.21 7.84
C VAL A 58 11.43 7.31 6.79
N GLN A 59 12.23 7.05 5.77
CA GLN A 59 12.58 8.03 4.72
C GLN A 59 11.66 7.98 3.50
N SER A 60 10.67 7.08 3.52
CA SER A 60 9.78 6.84 2.38
C SER A 60 8.35 7.24 2.73
N GLU A 61 7.65 7.76 1.75
CA GLU A 61 6.23 8.06 1.87
C GLU A 61 5.41 6.81 1.51
N VAL A 62 4.48 6.41 2.38
CA VAL A 62 3.60 5.27 2.15
C VAL A 62 2.17 5.64 2.52
N VAL A 63 1.30 5.61 1.51
CA VAL A 63 -0.11 5.96 1.63
C VAL A 63 -0.99 4.82 1.11
N LEU A 64 -2.12 4.61 1.78
CA LEU A 64 -3.22 3.83 1.24
C LEU A 64 -4.10 4.77 0.41
N GLU A 65 -4.33 4.43 -0.85
CA GLU A 65 -5.23 5.19 -1.72
C GLU A 65 -6.65 5.13 -1.12
N SER A 66 -7.09 6.25 -0.55
CA SER A 66 -8.46 6.38 -0.05
C SER A 66 -9.38 6.43 -1.27
N GLY A 67 -10.07 5.33 -1.55
CA GLY A 67 -11.15 5.34 -2.52
C GLY A 67 -12.17 6.41 -2.12
N VAL A 68 -12.48 7.34 -3.02
CA VAL A 68 -13.65 8.20 -2.87
C VAL A 68 -14.83 7.26 -2.58
N PRO A 69 -15.60 7.46 -1.49
CA PRO A 69 -16.69 6.56 -1.18
C PRO A 69 -17.62 6.49 -2.39
N ALA A 70 -17.94 5.27 -2.84
CA ALA A 70 -18.84 5.00 -3.94
C ALA A 70 -20.32 5.30 -3.60
N ALA A 71 -20.56 6.38 -2.86
CA ALA A 71 -21.87 6.93 -2.51
C ALA A 71 -21.96 8.39 -3.02
N ALA A 72 -21.92 8.52 -4.34
CA ALA A 72 -22.33 9.72 -5.07
C ALA A 72 -22.72 9.29 -6.49
N ARG A 73 -23.85 8.58 -6.62
CA ARG A 73 -24.61 8.43 -7.85
C ARG A 73 -26.09 8.42 -7.52
#